data_AF-A0A146KHT5-F1
#
_entry.id   AF-A0A146KHT5-F1
#
_cell.length_a   1.000
_cell.length_b   1.000
_cell.length_c   1.000
_cell.angle_alpha   90.00
_cell.angle_beta   90.00
_cell.angle_gamma   90.00
#
_symmetry.space_group_name_H-M   'P 1'
#
loop_
_entity.id
_entity.type
_entity.pdbx_description
1 polymer ?
#
loop_
_entity_poly.entity_id
_entity_poly.type
_entity_poly.pdbx_seq_one_letter_code
_entity_poly.pdbx_strand_id
1 'polypeptide(L)'
;EPNFTQGDALSMANICLSSVQQLQKVFIEDLQPQNVLQGKILWGTQIVKPICIIGTNLVIEDEKGVAIEVSIYNKFPINTLLKEIDSIFPIGCHIGVKNPYLRLCRDNNLMLRVDNPSNLIIEYKNKYVPSPKQPLTNFQLAKDVFGPIQVVNIDGKGRGMIAQQQIQKNQAIILETPLCAVLNEEQVISMSLIGKECNDHDAAVMNLRLMLDQVDNLVLRAKLNYLFDGNFRKDCPDISQLRNNDFIEWNKNLLSAKQIYQIVKLNSFGIQQGSILFFLISLVNHSSTPNTAIHVMKDQTALISLSDIKANDEITLDYVQIVKDMAQRAQTLKHWGIT
;
A
#
# COMPACT_ATOMS: atom_id res chain seq x y z
N GLU A 1 18.33 -2.20 -28.52
CA GLU A 1 18.40 -0.79 -28.07
C GLU A 1 17.33 -0.55 -27.02
N PRO A 2 17.56 0.24 -25.96
CA PRO A 2 16.48 0.57 -25.03
C PRO A 2 15.46 1.43 -25.77
N ASN A 3 14.22 0.96 -25.88
CA ASN A 3 13.12 1.72 -26.48
C ASN A 3 12.76 2.91 -25.59
N PHE A 4 13.47 4.03 -25.75
CA PHE A 4 13.10 5.31 -25.13
C PHE A 4 11.74 5.75 -25.68
N THR A 5 10.81 6.07 -24.78
CA THR A 5 9.54 6.68 -25.18
C THR A 5 9.76 8.16 -25.47
N GLN A 6 8.88 8.77 -26.28
CA GLN A 6 8.91 10.20 -26.57
C GLN A 6 8.93 11.06 -25.29
N GLY A 7 8.24 10.61 -24.23
CA GLY A 7 8.24 11.27 -22.93
C GLY A 7 9.55 11.15 -22.14
N ASP A 8 10.38 10.14 -22.39
CA ASP A 8 11.74 10.05 -21.82
C ASP A 8 12.65 11.10 -22.47
N ALA A 9 12.62 11.20 -23.80
CA ALA A 9 13.42 12.15 -24.56
C ALA A 9 13.08 13.61 -24.17
N LEU A 10 11.79 13.92 -23.99
CA LEU A 10 11.35 15.25 -23.57
C LEU A 10 11.90 15.64 -22.20
N SER A 11 11.88 14.71 -21.24
CA SER A 11 12.41 14.94 -19.89
C SER A 11 13.93 15.06 -19.87
N MET A 12 14.65 14.23 -20.64
CA MET A 12 16.11 14.31 -20.75
C MET A 12 16.59 15.62 -21.40
N ALA A 13 15.84 16.14 -22.38
CA ALA A 13 16.12 17.42 -23.03
C ALA A 13 15.73 18.64 -22.17
N ASN A 14 14.97 18.43 -21.08
CA ASN A 14 14.51 19.52 -20.21
C ASN A 14 15.63 19.97 -19.26
N ILE A 15 16.25 21.10 -19.57
CA ILE A 15 17.30 21.71 -18.75
C ILE A 15 16.91 23.15 -18.41
N CYS A 16 16.86 23.47 -17.12
CA CYS A 16 16.59 24.82 -16.63
C CYS A 16 17.87 25.50 -16.15
N LEU A 17 18.35 26.50 -16.88
CA LEU A 17 19.54 27.27 -16.52
C LEU A 17 19.24 28.50 -15.65
N SER A 18 17.96 28.89 -15.55
CA SER A 18 17.54 30.04 -14.75
C SER A 18 17.74 29.81 -13.25
N SER A 19 18.03 30.90 -12.53
CA SER A 19 18.06 30.87 -11.07
C SER A 19 16.65 30.80 -10.50
N VAL A 20 16.50 30.32 -9.27
CA VAL A 20 15.19 30.18 -8.61
C VAL A 20 14.41 31.49 -8.57
N GLN A 21 15.09 32.63 -8.39
CA GLN A 21 14.47 33.96 -8.32
C GLN A 21 13.84 34.42 -9.64
N GLN A 22 14.26 33.84 -10.77
CA GLN A 22 13.75 34.16 -12.10
C GLN A 22 12.55 33.29 -12.49
N LEU A 23 12.25 32.25 -11.70
CA LEU A 23 11.21 31.28 -12.02
C LEU A 23 9.90 31.69 -11.36
N GLN A 24 8.82 31.58 -12.12
CA GLN A 24 7.48 31.80 -11.57
C GLN A 24 7.00 30.54 -10.85
N LYS A 25 6.54 30.71 -9.61
CA LYS A 25 5.94 29.62 -8.83
C LYS A 25 4.68 29.09 -9.52
N VAL A 26 4.51 27.77 -9.51
CA VAL A 26 3.31 27.04 -9.93
C VAL A 26 2.94 25.98 -8.88
N PHE A 27 1.74 25.45 -8.99
CA PHE A 27 1.18 24.39 -8.14
C PHE A 27 0.98 23.10 -8.91
N ILE A 28 0.70 22.00 -8.20
CA ILE A 28 0.47 20.69 -8.82
C ILE A 28 -0.75 20.75 -9.75
N GLU A 29 -1.78 21.48 -9.36
CA GLU A 29 -3.00 21.68 -10.17
C GLU A 29 -2.75 22.45 -11.49
N ASP A 30 -1.66 23.20 -11.61
CA ASP A 30 -1.31 23.93 -12.84
C ASP A 30 -0.64 23.01 -13.88
N LEU A 31 -0.23 21.80 -13.48
CA LEU A 31 0.48 20.86 -14.34
C LEU A 31 -0.45 20.30 -15.41
N GLN A 32 0.08 20.17 -16.63
CA GLN A 32 -0.63 19.56 -17.75
C GLN A 32 0.14 18.32 -18.23
N PRO A 33 -0.53 17.17 -18.41
CA PRO A 33 0.15 15.95 -18.86
C PRO A 33 0.92 16.16 -20.15
N GLN A 34 2.12 15.60 -20.21
CA GLN A 34 3.04 15.64 -21.35
C GLN A 34 3.54 17.06 -21.73
N ASN A 35 3.34 18.06 -20.87
CA ASN A 35 3.82 19.42 -21.09
C ASN A 35 4.90 19.81 -20.06
N VAL A 36 5.94 20.50 -20.53
CA VAL A 36 6.98 21.06 -19.66
C VAL A 36 6.65 22.51 -19.38
N LEU A 37 6.47 22.88 -18.11
CA LEU A 37 6.19 24.27 -17.75
C LEU A 37 7.48 25.10 -17.67
N GLN A 38 7.94 25.58 -18.82
CA GLN A 38 9.18 26.38 -18.95
C GLN A 38 9.13 27.68 -18.13
N GLY A 39 10.25 28.02 -17.48
CA GLY A 39 10.37 29.23 -16.67
C GLY A 39 9.58 29.18 -15.36
N LYS A 40 9.13 27.99 -14.95
CA LYS A 40 8.37 27.77 -13.72
C LYS A 40 9.14 26.96 -12.70
N ILE A 41 8.74 27.07 -11.44
CA ILE A 41 9.20 26.21 -10.36
C ILE A 41 8.02 25.73 -9.53
N LEU A 42 7.96 24.41 -9.31
CA LEU A 42 7.04 23.80 -8.37
C LEU A 42 7.78 23.56 -7.05
N TRP A 43 7.16 23.93 -5.95
CA TRP A 43 7.68 23.67 -4.60
C TRP A 43 6.77 22.70 -3.87
N GLY A 44 7.36 21.75 -3.16
CA GLY A 44 6.62 20.87 -2.26
C GLY A 44 7.47 20.35 -1.11
N THR A 45 6.81 19.94 -0.04
CA THR A 45 7.46 19.32 1.13
C THR A 45 7.45 17.81 0.94
N GLN A 46 8.60 17.16 1.14
CA GLN A 46 8.66 15.72 1.12
C GLN A 46 7.90 15.13 2.31
N ILE A 47 6.88 14.31 2.05
CA ILE A 47 6.02 13.74 3.09
C ILE A 47 6.27 12.25 3.36
N VAL A 48 7.10 11.60 2.51
CA VAL A 48 7.44 10.17 2.60
C VAL A 48 8.93 9.96 2.37
N LYS A 49 9.49 8.88 2.92
CA LYS A 49 10.87 8.48 2.59
C LYS A 49 11.01 8.15 1.10
N PRO A 50 12.18 8.40 0.50
CA PRO A 50 12.44 8.05 -0.89
C PRO A 50 12.59 6.53 -1.07
N ILE A 51 12.25 6.02 -2.25
CA ILE A 51 12.58 4.66 -2.69
C ILE A 51 13.42 4.68 -3.95
N CYS A 52 14.27 3.67 -4.15
CA CYS A 52 15.07 3.54 -5.36
C CYS A 52 14.79 2.22 -6.06
N ILE A 53 14.39 2.32 -7.33
CA ILE A 53 14.16 1.15 -8.21
C ILE A 53 15.02 1.30 -9.47
N ILE A 54 14.68 2.29 -10.30
CA ILE A 54 15.47 2.71 -11.49
C ILE A 54 15.87 4.19 -11.34
N GLY A 55 14.95 5.01 -10.80
CA GLY A 55 15.22 6.33 -10.28
C GLY A 55 14.91 6.39 -8.77
N THR A 56 15.16 7.55 -8.17
CA THR A 56 14.72 7.88 -6.82
C THR A 56 13.31 8.44 -6.87
N ASN A 57 12.34 7.71 -6.34
CA ASN A 57 10.95 8.15 -6.25
C ASN A 57 10.65 8.65 -4.84
N LEU A 58 9.93 9.76 -4.75
CA LEU A 58 9.45 10.35 -3.50
C LEU A 58 8.10 11.03 -3.74
N VAL A 59 7.42 11.44 -2.68
CA VAL A 59 6.18 12.22 -2.79
C VAL A 59 6.41 13.59 -2.14
N ILE A 60 6.00 14.62 -2.87
CA ILE A 60 5.94 15.98 -2.37
C ILE A 60 4.50 16.44 -2.26
N GLU A 61 4.22 17.21 -1.22
CA GLU A 61 2.95 17.91 -1.03
C GLU A 61 3.19 19.41 -1.23
N ASP A 62 2.42 20.05 -2.11
CA ASP A 62 2.49 21.51 -2.30
C ASP A 62 1.72 22.27 -1.20
N GLU A 63 1.79 23.59 -1.18
CA GLU A 63 1.13 24.40 -0.14
C GLU A 63 -0.40 24.41 -0.21
N LYS A 64 -0.99 23.84 -1.26
CA LYS A 64 -2.44 23.63 -1.36
C LYS A 64 -2.86 22.28 -0.79
N GLY A 65 -1.92 21.49 -0.26
CA GLY A 65 -2.17 20.16 0.30
C GLY A 65 -2.34 19.08 -0.77
N VAL A 66 -1.98 19.37 -2.03
CA VAL A 66 -2.01 18.37 -3.10
C VAL A 66 -0.69 17.62 -3.08
N ALA A 67 -0.73 16.30 -3.18
CA ALA A 67 0.45 15.46 -3.22
C ALA A 67 0.67 14.84 -4.61
N ILE A 68 1.93 14.69 -5.01
CA ILE A 68 2.30 14.06 -6.28
C ILE A 68 3.60 13.28 -6.16
N GLU A 69 3.69 12.16 -6.89
CA GLU A 69 4.93 11.39 -7.03
C GLU A 69 5.94 12.15 -7.89
N VAL A 70 7.19 12.19 -7.43
CA VAL A 70 8.35 12.73 -8.15
C VAL A 70 9.37 11.61 -8.36
N SER A 71 9.70 11.35 -9.62
CA SER A 71 10.72 10.38 -10.02
C SER A 71 11.96 11.09 -10.55
N ILE A 72 13.06 10.96 -9.81
CA ILE A 72 14.34 11.59 -10.10
C ILE A 72 15.28 10.55 -10.72
N TYR A 73 15.78 10.83 -11.92
CA TYR A 73 16.72 9.98 -12.63
C TYR A 73 18.09 10.67 -12.74
N ASN A 74 19.12 9.87 -13.01
CA ASN A 74 20.50 10.32 -13.28
C ASN A 74 21.15 11.18 -12.19
N LYS A 75 20.59 11.23 -10.97
CA LYS A 75 21.15 11.99 -9.85
C LYS A 75 22.15 11.17 -9.01
N PHE A 76 21.93 9.87 -8.90
CA PHE A 76 22.73 8.98 -8.05
C PHE A 76 23.34 7.84 -8.87
N PRO A 77 24.57 7.43 -8.54
CA PRO A 77 25.12 6.15 -8.98
C PRO A 77 24.19 4.97 -8.66
N ILE A 78 24.24 3.92 -9.49
CA ILE A 78 23.41 2.71 -9.33
C ILE A 78 23.67 2.00 -7.97
N ASN A 79 24.83 2.22 -7.36
CA ASN A 79 25.26 1.61 -6.10
C ASN A 79 25.03 2.47 -4.86
N THR A 80 24.36 3.63 -4.97
CA THR A 80 24.07 4.48 -3.80
C THR A 80 23.14 3.75 -2.84
N LEU A 81 23.52 3.74 -1.55
CA LEU A 81 22.75 3.06 -0.51
C LEU A 81 21.48 3.87 -0.17
N LEU A 82 20.37 3.19 0.11
CA LEU A 82 19.11 3.87 0.52
C LEU A 82 19.32 4.82 1.70
N LYS A 83 20.19 4.48 2.66
CA LYS A 83 20.53 5.35 3.80
C LYS A 83 21.19 6.67 3.38
N GLU A 84 21.94 6.67 2.29
CA GLU A 84 22.56 7.89 1.72
C GLU A 84 21.52 8.73 1.00
N ILE A 85 20.47 8.12 0.47
CA ILE A 85 19.38 8.81 -0.22
C ILE A 85 18.39 9.40 0.80
N ASP A 86 18.12 8.67 1.89
CA ASP A 86 17.37 9.16 3.06
C ASP A 86 18.02 10.40 3.68
N SER A 87 19.36 10.49 3.69
CA SER A 87 20.04 11.67 4.24
C SER A 87 20.00 12.88 3.30
N ILE A 88 19.89 12.64 1.99
CA ILE A 88 19.75 13.69 0.96
C ILE A 88 18.31 14.19 0.88
N PHE A 89 17.34 13.29 1.07
CA PHE A 89 15.90 13.56 1.08
C PHE A 89 15.27 13.10 2.40
N PRO A 90 15.56 13.78 3.52
CA PRO A 90 14.86 13.53 4.76
C PRO A 90 13.42 14.02 4.65
N ILE A 91 12.48 13.29 5.29
CA ILE A 91 11.09 13.76 5.42
C ILE A 91 11.07 15.19 5.95
N GLY A 92 10.20 16.02 5.39
CA GLY A 92 10.09 17.43 5.73
C GLY A 92 11.07 18.34 4.98
N CYS A 93 11.97 17.81 4.15
CA CYS A 93 12.78 18.67 3.28
C CYS A 93 11.91 19.32 2.20
N HIS A 94 12.27 20.53 1.82
CA HIS A 94 11.53 21.31 0.84
C HIS A 94 12.20 21.15 -0.53
N ILE A 95 11.44 20.65 -1.50
CA ILE A 95 11.93 20.24 -2.81
C ILE A 95 11.36 21.19 -3.85
N GLY A 96 12.25 21.78 -4.65
CA GLY A 96 11.91 22.62 -5.79
C GLY A 96 12.20 21.89 -7.10
N VAL A 97 11.21 21.80 -7.99
CA VAL A 97 11.35 21.24 -9.33
C VAL A 97 11.23 22.37 -10.36
N LYS A 98 12.34 22.74 -10.97
CA LYS A 98 12.39 23.70 -12.08
C LYS A 98 11.86 23.07 -13.36
N ASN A 99 11.18 23.86 -14.18
CA ASN A 99 10.56 23.40 -15.42
C ASN A 99 9.80 22.08 -15.23
N PRO A 100 8.82 22.02 -14.31
CA PRO A 100 8.20 20.76 -13.94
C PRO A 100 7.54 20.10 -15.16
N TYR A 101 7.73 18.79 -15.27
CA TYR A 101 7.24 17.98 -16.36
C TYR A 101 6.38 16.85 -15.81
N LEU A 102 5.08 16.90 -16.12
CA LEU A 102 4.12 15.89 -15.73
C LEU A 102 4.06 14.80 -16.80
N ARG A 103 4.47 13.59 -16.45
CA ARG A 103 4.44 12.45 -17.35
C ARG A 103 3.23 11.56 -17.09
N LEU A 104 2.59 11.12 -18.18
CA LEU A 104 1.67 9.98 -18.16
C LEU A 104 2.47 8.68 -18.33
N CYS A 105 2.38 7.80 -17.34
CA CYS A 105 3.00 6.49 -17.32
C CYS A 105 2.14 5.45 -18.08
N ARG A 106 2.74 4.30 -18.42
CA ARG A 106 2.05 3.23 -19.18
C ARG A 106 0.90 2.57 -18.41
N ASP A 107 0.91 2.72 -17.09
CA ASP A 107 -0.13 2.29 -16.16
C ASP A 107 -1.21 3.36 -15.93
N ASN A 108 -1.25 4.40 -16.77
CA ASN A 108 -2.15 5.56 -16.70
C ASN A 108 -1.96 6.46 -15.46
N ASN A 109 -0.89 6.26 -14.67
CA ASN A 109 -0.57 7.16 -13.56
C ASN A 109 0.16 8.42 -14.03
N LEU A 110 -0.03 9.51 -13.28
CA LEU A 110 0.67 10.78 -13.50
C LEU A 110 1.79 10.96 -12.47
N MET A 111 2.99 11.29 -12.93
CA MET A 111 4.14 11.57 -12.05
C MET A 111 4.94 12.76 -12.57
N LEU A 112 5.57 13.51 -11.66
CA LEU A 112 6.60 14.46 -12.01
C LEU A 112 7.89 13.72 -12.33
N ARG A 113 8.38 13.87 -13.55
CA ARG A 113 9.61 13.22 -13.97
C ARG A 113 10.74 14.23 -14.07
N VAL A 114 11.86 13.92 -13.43
CA VAL A 114 13.06 14.77 -13.38
C VAL A 114 14.28 13.95 -13.83
N ASP A 115 14.66 14.05 -15.09
CA ASP A 115 15.86 13.36 -15.61
C ASP A 115 17.15 14.18 -15.48
N ASN A 116 17.02 15.51 -15.36
CA ASN A 116 18.16 16.39 -15.17
C ASN A 116 18.24 16.85 -13.70
N PRO A 117 19.26 16.42 -12.93
CA PRO A 117 19.40 16.76 -11.52
C PRO A 117 19.52 18.26 -11.24
N SER A 118 19.95 19.07 -12.21
CA SER A 118 20.06 20.53 -12.07
C SER A 118 18.71 21.24 -11.96
N ASN A 119 17.64 20.57 -12.39
CA ASN A 119 16.27 21.05 -12.21
C ASN A 119 15.76 20.82 -10.79
N LEU A 120 16.52 20.14 -9.93
CA LEU A 120 16.12 19.83 -8.56
C LEU A 120 16.84 20.74 -7.56
N ILE A 121 16.06 21.48 -6.77
CA ILE A 121 16.51 22.26 -5.62
C ILE A 121 16.08 21.52 -4.36
N ILE A 122 16.95 21.47 -3.35
CA ILE A 122 16.62 20.91 -2.03
C ILE A 122 16.97 21.95 -0.98
N GLU A 123 15.99 22.33 -0.18
CA GLU A 123 16.14 23.23 0.95
C GLU A 123 15.91 22.45 2.24
N TYR A 124 16.98 22.34 3.02
CA TYR A 124 16.93 21.77 4.36
C TYR A 124 16.51 22.86 5.33
N LYS A 125 15.25 22.85 5.77
CA LYS A 125 14.85 23.71 6.89
C LYS A 125 15.56 23.19 8.14
N ASN A 126 16.56 23.93 8.62
CA ASN A 126 17.23 23.71 9.91
C ASN A 126 16.18 23.78 11.03
N LYS A 127 15.53 22.64 11.32
CA LYS A 127 14.73 22.27 12.50
C LYS A 127 13.95 20.96 12.27
N TYR A 128 14.50 19.99 11.54
CA TYR A 128 13.95 18.63 11.60
C TYR A 128 14.36 18.02 12.94
N VAL A 129 13.53 18.23 13.95
CA VAL A 129 13.42 17.32 15.09
C VAL A 129 12.60 16.16 14.54
N PRO A 130 13.12 14.92 14.48
CA PRO A 130 12.28 13.77 14.19
C PRO A 130 11.12 13.86 15.17
N SER A 131 9.88 14.02 14.67
CA SER A 131 8.74 13.81 15.54
C SER A 131 8.99 12.45 16.18
N PRO A 132 9.16 12.37 17.52
CA PRO A 132 9.09 11.08 18.17
C PRO A 132 7.78 10.51 17.66
N LYS A 133 7.80 9.28 17.13
CA LYS A 133 6.58 8.52 16.81
C LYS A 133 5.61 8.91 17.90
N GLN A 134 4.54 9.66 17.59
CA GLN A 134 3.51 9.85 18.58
C GLN A 134 3.13 8.41 18.93
N PRO A 135 3.34 7.97 20.17
CA PRO A 135 2.76 6.71 20.57
C PRO A 135 1.29 6.90 20.25
N LEU A 136 0.73 6.01 19.42
CA LEU A 136 -0.71 5.92 19.23
C LEU A 136 -1.31 6.09 20.63
N THR A 137 -2.05 7.19 20.79
CA THR A 137 -2.56 7.68 22.07
C THR A 137 -3.09 6.52 22.90
N ASN A 138 -2.69 6.47 24.18
CA ASN A 138 -3.06 5.56 25.27
C ASN A 138 -4.46 4.90 25.20
N PHE A 139 -4.71 4.07 24.20
CA PHE A 139 -5.68 3.00 24.26
C PHE A 139 -4.86 1.72 24.36
N GLN A 140 -5.15 0.90 25.36
CA GLN A 140 -4.71 -0.47 25.38
C GLN A 140 -5.35 -1.16 24.17
N LEU A 141 -4.69 -1.12 23.01
CA LEU A 141 -4.99 -2.03 21.91
C LEU A 141 -5.03 -3.43 22.50
N ALA A 142 -6.16 -4.12 22.36
CA ALA A 142 -6.22 -5.51 22.80
C ALA A 142 -5.16 -6.27 21.99
N LYS A 143 -4.33 -7.09 22.65
CA LYS A 143 -3.34 -7.91 21.95
C LYS A 143 -4.07 -8.70 20.86
N ASP A 144 -3.52 -8.73 19.64
CA ASP A 144 -4.11 -9.49 18.54
C ASP A 144 -4.48 -10.90 19.02
N VAL A 145 -5.73 -11.30 18.78
CA VAL A 145 -6.26 -12.60 19.19
C VAL A 145 -6.37 -13.48 17.97
N PHE A 146 -5.68 -14.62 17.98
CA PHE A 146 -5.81 -15.61 16.93
C PHE A 146 -6.47 -16.85 17.53
N GLY A 147 -7.63 -17.21 17.01
CA GLY A 147 -8.41 -18.37 17.40
C GLY A 147 -7.68 -19.69 17.12
N PRO A 148 -8.28 -20.83 17.43
CA PRO A 148 -7.75 -22.16 17.12
C PRO A 148 -7.85 -22.41 15.61
N ILE A 149 -6.97 -21.80 14.82
CA ILE A 149 -7.02 -21.79 13.36
C ILE A 149 -5.72 -22.27 12.75
N GLN A 150 -5.82 -22.83 11.56
CA GLN A 150 -4.66 -23.22 10.75
C GLN A 150 -4.87 -22.79 9.31
N VAL A 151 -3.79 -22.40 8.62
CA VAL A 151 -3.81 -22.20 7.18
C VAL A 151 -3.29 -23.46 6.51
N VAL A 152 -4.09 -24.01 5.60
CA VAL A 152 -3.79 -25.26 4.87
C VAL A 152 -4.07 -25.07 3.38
N ASN A 153 -3.57 -25.99 2.56
CA ASN A 153 -4.02 -26.09 1.17
C ASN A 153 -5.35 -26.84 1.11
N ILE A 154 -6.33 -26.22 0.46
CA ILE A 154 -7.68 -26.70 0.21
C ILE A 154 -7.79 -27.02 -1.27
N ASP A 155 -8.25 -28.23 -1.56
CA ASP A 155 -8.34 -28.74 -2.92
C ASP A 155 -9.22 -27.83 -3.80
N GLY A 156 -8.73 -27.54 -5.00
CA GLY A 156 -9.37 -26.61 -5.95
C GLY A 156 -9.41 -25.13 -5.56
N LYS A 157 -9.06 -24.74 -4.33
CA LYS A 157 -9.13 -23.34 -3.84
C LYS A 157 -7.78 -22.70 -3.53
N GLY A 158 -6.71 -23.51 -3.41
CA GLY A 158 -5.42 -23.03 -2.97
C GLY A 158 -5.36 -22.95 -1.45
N ARG A 159 -4.79 -21.90 -0.88
CA ARG A 159 -4.70 -21.78 0.59
C ARG A 159 -6.04 -21.35 1.16
N GLY A 160 -6.35 -21.85 2.36
CA GLY A 160 -7.52 -21.41 3.11
C GLY A 160 -7.34 -21.68 4.59
N MET A 161 -8.25 -21.14 5.38
CA MET A 161 -8.20 -21.23 6.83
C MET A 161 -9.20 -22.28 7.32
N ILE A 162 -8.78 -23.15 8.22
CA ILE A 162 -9.63 -24.15 8.87
C ILE A 162 -9.66 -23.93 10.38
N ALA A 163 -10.75 -24.33 11.01
CA ALA A 163 -10.84 -24.39 12.47
C ALA A 163 -10.12 -25.64 13.00
N GLN A 164 -9.30 -25.54 14.04
CA GLN A 164 -8.63 -26.67 14.69
C GLN A 164 -9.50 -27.32 15.78
N GLN A 165 -10.50 -26.59 16.28
CA GLN A 165 -11.49 -27.08 17.24
C GLN A 165 -12.85 -26.41 16.95
N GLN A 166 -13.88 -26.83 17.67
CA GLN A 166 -15.21 -26.21 17.58
C GLN A 166 -15.15 -24.71 17.90
N ILE A 167 -15.73 -23.89 17.03
CA ILE A 167 -15.98 -22.47 17.25
C ILE A 167 -17.49 -22.29 17.36
N GLN A 168 -17.94 -21.59 18.40
CA GLN A 168 -19.36 -21.31 18.61
C GLN A 168 -19.79 -20.11 17.77
N LYS A 169 -21.07 -20.02 17.42
CA LYS A 169 -21.67 -18.84 16.80
C LYS A 169 -21.42 -17.57 17.63
N ASN A 170 -21.19 -16.45 16.95
CA ASN A 170 -20.88 -15.13 17.51
C ASN A 170 -19.55 -15.04 18.28
N GLN A 171 -18.69 -16.04 18.14
CA GLN A 171 -17.35 -16.02 18.74
C GLN A 171 -16.39 -15.24 17.83
N ALA A 172 -15.60 -14.34 18.43
CA ALA A 172 -14.48 -13.73 17.73
C ALA A 172 -13.38 -14.77 17.46
N ILE A 173 -13.05 -14.96 16.19
CA ILE A 173 -12.03 -15.91 15.71
C ILE A 173 -10.69 -15.19 15.55
N ILE A 174 -10.71 -14.00 14.95
CA ILE A 174 -9.52 -13.17 14.73
C ILE A 174 -9.83 -11.79 15.27
N LEU A 175 -8.88 -11.21 16.01
CA LEU A 175 -8.80 -9.78 16.27
C LEU A 175 -7.44 -9.32 15.75
N GLU A 176 -7.44 -8.57 14.66
CA GLU A 176 -6.24 -8.20 13.91
C GLU A 176 -6.13 -6.69 13.73
N THR A 177 -4.93 -6.18 13.98
CA THR A 177 -4.53 -4.83 13.58
C THR A 177 -4.15 -4.84 12.09
N PRO A 178 -4.68 -3.91 11.26
CA PRO A 178 -4.34 -3.84 9.84
C PRO A 178 -2.82 -3.77 9.57
N LEU A 179 -2.38 -4.36 8.46
CA LEU A 179 -1.02 -4.12 7.94
C LEU A 179 -0.88 -2.70 7.42
N CYS A 180 -1.93 -2.19 6.77
CA CYS A 180 -2.01 -0.85 6.23
C CYS A 180 -3.47 -0.44 6.14
N ALA A 181 -3.77 0.82 6.43
CA ALA A 181 -5.09 1.40 6.29
C ALA A 181 -4.97 2.83 5.77
N VAL A 182 -5.90 3.21 4.90
CA VAL A 182 -6.15 4.58 4.46
C VAL A 182 -7.59 4.89 4.86
N LEU A 183 -7.78 5.86 5.75
CA LEU A 183 -9.06 6.19 6.35
C LEU A 183 -9.32 7.70 6.21
N ASN A 184 -10.56 8.06 5.90
CA ASN A 184 -11.02 9.45 5.93
C ASN A 184 -11.44 9.82 7.37
N GLU A 185 -11.00 10.97 7.89
CA GLU A 185 -10.99 11.29 9.33
C GLU A 185 -12.38 11.45 10.01
N GLU A 186 -13.48 11.43 9.27
CA GLU A 186 -14.81 11.74 9.82
C GLU A 186 -15.63 10.47 10.17
N GLN A 187 -15.71 10.18 11.48
CA GLN A 187 -16.66 9.27 12.17
C GLN A 187 -16.44 7.74 12.01
N VAL A 188 -15.55 7.18 12.82
CA VAL A 188 -15.10 5.77 12.81
C VAL A 188 -15.76 4.91 13.91
N ILE A 189 -17.09 4.96 14.09
CA ILE A 189 -17.73 4.23 15.22
C ILE A 189 -18.29 2.84 14.80
N SER A 190 -18.53 2.58 13.51
CA SER A 190 -18.84 1.24 13.01
C SER A 190 -18.86 1.25 11.48
N MET A 191 -17.96 0.49 10.83
CA MET A 191 -17.87 0.48 9.36
C MET A 191 -18.29 -0.88 8.79
N SER A 192 -19.23 -0.84 7.84
CA SER A 192 -19.58 -2.00 7.03
C SER A 192 -18.57 -2.18 5.91
N LEU A 193 -18.08 -3.40 5.71
CA LEU A 193 -17.25 -3.75 4.56
C LEU A 193 -18.07 -3.77 3.28
N ILE A 194 -17.47 -3.25 2.22
CA ILE A 194 -18.01 -3.19 0.87
C ILE A 194 -17.53 -4.41 0.07
N GLY A 195 -16.42 -5.05 0.46
CA GLY A 195 -15.90 -6.26 -0.17
C GLY A 195 -14.38 -6.20 -0.27
N LYS A 196 -13.76 -7.13 -1.00
CA LYS A 196 -12.34 -7.01 -1.36
C LYS A 196 -12.16 -6.09 -2.58
N GLU A 197 -12.37 -4.79 -2.41
CA GLU A 197 -12.14 -3.79 -3.47
C GLU A 197 -11.44 -2.58 -2.84
N CYS A 198 -10.45 -2.00 -3.50
CA CYS A 198 -9.73 -0.82 -3.03
C CYS A 198 -9.84 0.25 -4.12
N ASN A 199 -10.10 1.50 -3.72
CA ASN A 199 -10.14 2.59 -4.70
C ASN A 199 -8.72 2.99 -5.13
N ASP A 200 -8.58 3.61 -6.30
CA ASP A 200 -7.26 3.87 -6.90
C ASP A 200 -6.39 4.81 -6.06
N HIS A 201 -7.00 5.78 -5.36
CA HIS A 201 -6.29 6.71 -4.49
C HIS A 201 -5.70 5.99 -3.26
N ASP A 202 -6.54 5.25 -2.53
CA ASP A 202 -6.12 4.48 -1.36
C ASP A 202 -5.09 3.42 -1.76
N ALA A 203 -5.30 2.76 -2.90
CA ALA A 203 -4.36 1.76 -3.40
C ALA A 203 -2.98 2.37 -3.63
N ALA A 204 -2.88 3.57 -4.22
CA ALA A 204 -1.62 4.26 -4.43
C ALA A 204 -0.90 4.56 -3.10
N VAL A 205 -1.64 5.09 -2.11
CA VAL A 205 -1.11 5.39 -0.78
C VAL A 205 -0.65 4.13 -0.04
N MET A 206 -1.45 3.07 -0.06
CA MET A 206 -1.12 1.78 0.56
C MET A 206 0.11 1.14 -0.10
N ASN A 207 0.16 1.16 -1.43
CA ASN A 207 1.29 0.63 -2.20
C ASN A 207 2.60 1.28 -1.77
N LEU A 208 2.64 2.61 -1.72
CA LEU A 208 3.81 3.36 -1.33
C LEU A 208 4.20 3.08 0.13
N ARG A 209 3.24 3.09 1.06
CA ARG A 209 3.49 2.85 2.48
C ARG A 209 4.04 1.45 2.73
N LEU A 210 3.46 0.43 2.11
CA LEU A 210 3.92 -0.95 2.23
C LEU A 210 5.29 -1.16 1.57
N MET A 211 5.56 -0.51 0.44
CA MET A 211 6.87 -0.55 -0.21
C MET A 211 7.97 0.01 0.69
N LEU A 212 7.67 1.08 1.44
CA LEU A 212 8.58 1.70 2.41
C LEU A 212 8.75 0.85 3.67
N ASP A 213 7.63 0.50 4.31
CA ASP A 213 7.66 -0.15 5.62
C ASP A 213 8.33 -1.54 5.55
N GLN A 214 8.18 -2.29 4.44
CA GLN A 214 8.80 -3.61 4.30
C GLN A 214 10.33 -3.59 4.27
N VAL A 215 10.98 -2.44 4.03
CA VAL A 215 12.45 -2.32 3.92
C VAL A 215 13.10 -2.60 5.27
N ASP A 216 12.55 -2.05 6.35
CA ASP A 216 13.09 -2.20 7.70
C ASP A 216 12.20 -3.08 8.61
N ASN A 217 10.95 -3.34 8.20
CA ASN A 217 10.03 -4.19 8.94
C ASN A 217 10.01 -5.62 8.37
N LEU A 218 10.92 -6.46 8.87
CA LEU A 218 11.04 -7.86 8.46
C LEU A 218 9.76 -8.67 8.72
N VAL A 219 9.04 -8.37 9.81
CA VAL A 219 7.76 -9.00 10.15
C VAL A 219 6.71 -8.67 9.09
N LEU A 220 6.56 -7.38 8.75
CA LEU A 220 5.66 -6.95 7.67
C LEU A 220 6.04 -7.61 6.34
N ARG A 221 7.32 -7.60 5.97
CA ARG A 221 7.80 -8.22 4.74
C ARG A 221 7.46 -9.72 4.69
N ALA A 222 7.62 -10.42 5.80
CA ALA A 222 7.31 -11.84 5.89
C ALA A 222 5.81 -12.10 5.68
N LYS A 223 4.95 -11.29 6.32
CA LYS A 223 3.48 -11.31 6.16
C LYS A 223 3.06 -11.02 4.72
N LEU A 224 3.60 -9.94 4.11
CA LEU A 224 3.30 -9.58 2.71
C LEU A 224 3.66 -10.69 1.73
N ASN A 225 4.79 -11.38 1.96
CA ASN A 225 5.19 -12.53 1.15
C ASN A 225 4.30 -13.77 1.33
N TYR A 226 3.29 -13.76 2.19
CA TYR A 226 2.27 -14.81 2.22
C TYR A 226 0.97 -14.35 1.55
N LEU A 227 0.79 -13.07 1.24
CA LEU A 227 -0.40 -12.57 0.57
C LEU A 227 -0.38 -12.94 -0.93
N PHE A 228 -1.57 -13.00 -1.52
CA PHE A 228 -1.73 -13.41 -2.91
C PHE A 228 -1.35 -12.27 -3.86
N ASP A 229 -0.38 -12.50 -4.74
CA ASP A 229 0.10 -11.51 -5.71
C ASP A 229 -0.26 -11.87 -7.16
N GLY A 230 -1.26 -12.74 -7.34
CA GLY A 230 -1.68 -13.28 -8.64
C GLY A 230 -0.96 -14.56 -9.05
N ASN A 231 0.11 -14.95 -8.33
CA ASN A 231 0.76 -16.24 -8.53
C ASN A 231 0.32 -17.24 -7.46
N PHE A 232 0.08 -18.48 -7.87
CA PHE A 232 -0.29 -19.54 -6.94
C PHE A 232 0.89 -19.83 -6.00
N ARG A 233 0.65 -19.74 -4.69
CA ARG A 233 1.65 -20.04 -3.64
C ARG A 233 1.21 -21.28 -2.87
N LYS A 234 2.08 -22.28 -2.78
CA LYS A 234 1.82 -23.55 -2.06
C LYS A 234 2.11 -23.44 -0.57
N ASP A 235 2.93 -22.46 -0.17
CA ASP A 235 3.45 -22.35 1.18
C ASP A 235 2.40 -21.74 2.12
N CYS A 236 2.06 -22.48 3.18
CA CYS A 236 1.14 -22.04 4.21
C CYS A 236 1.91 -21.39 5.36
N PRO A 237 1.51 -20.21 5.86
CA PRO A 237 2.13 -19.61 7.02
C PRO A 237 1.85 -20.43 8.29
N ASP A 238 2.87 -20.58 9.14
CA ASP A 238 2.68 -21.10 10.50
C ASP A 238 2.16 -19.97 11.42
N ILE A 239 0.88 -20.07 11.79
CA ILE A 239 0.22 -19.11 12.68
C ILE A 239 0.88 -19.03 14.06
N SER A 240 1.54 -20.10 14.52
CA SER A 240 2.20 -20.13 15.82
C SER A 240 3.44 -19.23 15.84
N GLN A 241 4.23 -19.25 14.76
CA GLN A 241 5.38 -18.34 14.59
C GLN A 241 4.93 -16.87 14.54
N LEU A 242 3.79 -16.62 13.92
CA LEU A 242 3.19 -15.28 13.81
C LEU A 242 2.74 -14.72 15.17
N ARG A 243 2.24 -15.57 16.08
CA ARG A 243 1.80 -15.16 17.44
C ARG A 243 2.94 -14.63 18.29
N ASN A 244 4.11 -15.24 18.15
CA ASN A 244 5.24 -14.94 19.00
C ASN A 244 6.17 -13.89 18.39
N ASN A 245 5.90 -13.43 17.16
CA ASN A 245 6.86 -12.71 16.32
C ASN A 245 8.19 -13.48 16.13
N ASP A 246 8.15 -14.81 16.34
CA ASP A 246 9.28 -15.71 16.21
C ASP A 246 9.41 -16.15 14.74
N PHE A 247 9.72 -15.20 13.87
CA PHE A 247 9.99 -15.51 12.46
C PHE A 247 11.41 -16.08 12.34
N ILE A 248 11.57 -17.37 12.63
CA ILE A 248 12.80 -18.12 12.35
C ILE A 248 12.70 -18.73 10.95
N GLU A 249 12.55 -17.87 9.94
CA GLU A 249 12.88 -18.22 8.55
C GLU A 249 13.55 -17.00 7.92
N TRP A 250 14.86 -17.12 7.70
CA TRP A 250 15.66 -16.05 7.15
C TRP A 250 15.22 -15.74 5.70
N ASN A 251 15.04 -14.44 5.43
CA ASN A 251 15.07 -13.84 4.10
C ASN A 251 13.93 -14.22 3.14
N LYS A 252 12.69 -13.91 3.51
CA LYS A 252 11.69 -13.63 2.49
C LYS A 252 12.13 -12.42 1.67
N ASN A 253 12.11 -12.56 0.35
CA ASN A 253 12.62 -11.56 -0.57
C ASN A 253 11.88 -10.22 -0.38
N LEU A 254 12.64 -9.13 -0.50
CA LEU A 254 12.06 -7.81 -0.64
C LEU A 254 11.11 -7.84 -1.85
N LEU A 255 9.85 -7.48 -1.66
CA LEU A 255 8.86 -7.55 -2.72
C LEU A 255 9.05 -6.34 -3.65
N SER A 256 9.05 -6.61 -4.95
CA SER A 256 9.06 -5.57 -5.97
C SER A 256 7.77 -4.73 -5.90
N ALA A 257 7.82 -3.50 -6.43
CA ALA A 257 6.66 -2.63 -6.53
C ALA A 257 5.47 -3.30 -7.25
N LYS A 258 5.75 -4.09 -8.30
CA LYS A 258 4.72 -4.88 -9.00
C LYS A 258 4.05 -5.90 -8.08
N GLN A 259 4.82 -6.59 -7.24
CA GLN A 259 4.28 -7.57 -6.30
C GLN A 259 3.44 -6.89 -5.22
N ILE A 260 3.91 -5.77 -4.66
CA ILE A 260 3.13 -4.99 -3.68
C ILE A 260 1.83 -4.49 -4.31
N TYR A 261 1.88 -3.97 -5.54
CA TYR A 261 0.68 -3.56 -6.29
C TYR A 261 -0.33 -4.69 -6.42
N GLN A 262 0.09 -5.89 -6.83
CA GLN A 262 -0.80 -7.04 -6.93
C GLN A 262 -1.35 -7.46 -5.57
N ILE A 263 -0.52 -7.42 -4.52
CA ILE A 263 -0.97 -7.72 -3.16
C ILE A 263 -2.06 -6.75 -2.71
N VAL A 264 -1.84 -5.44 -2.85
CA VAL A 264 -2.83 -4.42 -2.47
C VAL A 264 -4.11 -4.63 -3.28
N LYS A 265 -4.00 -4.81 -4.59
CA LYS A 265 -5.16 -5.01 -5.46
C LYS A 265 -5.99 -6.25 -5.12
N LEU A 266 -5.35 -7.37 -4.78
CA LEU A 266 -6.00 -8.68 -4.62
C LEU A 266 -6.36 -9.03 -3.18
N ASN A 267 -5.91 -8.26 -2.18
CA ASN A 267 -6.10 -8.60 -0.77
C ASN A 267 -6.69 -7.45 0.06
N SER A 268 -6.76 -6.23 -0.47
CA SER A 268 -7.33 -5.10 0.26
C SER A 268 -8.85 -5.16 0.28
N PHE A 269 -9.41 -4.61 1.35
CA PHE A 269 -10.82 -4.55 1.62
C PHE A 269 -11.30 -3.10 1.59
N GLY A 270 -12.41 -2.86 0.91
CA GLY A 270 -13.07 -1.57 0.85
C GLY A 270 -14.04 -1.44 2.00
N ILE A 271 -13.99 -0.31 2.67
CA ILE A 271 -14.92 0.09 3.73
C ILE A 271 -15.57 1.40 3.32
N GLN A 272 -16.67 1.79 3.98
CA GLN A 272 -17.38 3.02 3.66
C GLN A 272 -16.51 4.29 3.64
N GLN A 273 -15.40 4.31 4.38
CA GLN A 273 -14.55 5.49 4.59
C GLN A 273 -13.08 5.26 4.22
N GLY A 274 -12.78 4.29 3.35
CA GLY A 274 -11.42 4.04 2.89
C GLY A 274 -11.13 2.58 2.52
N SER A 275 -9.87 2.19 2.66
CA SER A 275 -9.40 0.84 2.29
C SER A 275 -8.39 0.30 3.31
N ILE A 276 -8.45 -1.01 3.54
CA ILE A 276 -7.66 -1.68 4.58
C ILE A 276 -7.04 -2.98 4.03
N LEU A 277 -5.76 -3.22 4.35
CA LEU A 277 -5.10 -4.49 4.11
C LEU A 277 -4.87 -5.22 5.42
N PHE A 278 -5.39 -6.45 5.49
CA PHE A 278 -5.15 -7.39 6.58
C PHE A 278 -4.16 -8.47 6.16
N PHE A 279 -3.55 -9.14 7.13
CA PHE A 279 -2.78 -10.33 6.85
C PHE A 279 -3.63 -11.60 6.98
N LEU A 280 -4.13 -11.92 8.17
CA LEU A 280 -4.81 -13.20 8.41
C LEU A 280 -6.19 -13.24 7.76
N ILE A 281 -6.96 -12.17 7.88
CA ILE A 281 -8.29 -12.08 7.25
C ILE A 281 -8.19 -12.23 5.72
N SER A 282 -7.09 -11.79 5.11
CA SER A 282 -6.86 -11.93 3.67
C SER A 282 -6.66 -13.37 3.20
N LEU A 283 -6.31 -14.30 4.10
CA LEU A 283 -6.10 -15.73 3.83
C LEU A 283 -7.38 -16.58 3.92
N VAL A 284 -8.49 -15.97 4.33
CA VAL A 284 -9.78 -16.64 4.45
C VAL A 284 -10.49 -16.59 3.10
N ASN A 285 -10.95 -17.75 2.62
CA ASN A 285 -11.53 -17.89 1.29
C ASN A 285 -12.97 -17.37 1.19
N HIS A 286 -13.43 -17.21 -0.05
CA HIS A 286 -14.80 -16.85 -0.35
C HIS A 286 -15.77 -18.02 -0.15
N SER A 287 -16.96 -17.73 0.36
CA SER A 287 -18.16 -18.55 0.19
C SER A 287 -19.39 -17.66 -0.01
N SER A 288 -20.32 -18.07 -0.88
CA SER A 288 -21.63 -17.40 -1.02
C SER A 288 -22.58 -17.72 0.14
N THR A 289 -22.27 -18.72 0.97
CA THR A 289 -22.90 -18.98 2.26
C THR A 289 -21.79 -18.97 3.32
N PRO A 290 -21.24 -17.79 3.65
CA PRO A 290 -20.10 -17.70 4.55
C PRO A 290 -20.50 -18.07 5.97
N ASN A 291 -19.55 -18.63 6.71
CA ASN A 291 -19.72 -18.93 8.13
C ASN A 291 -19.09 -17.86 9.04
N THR A 292 -18.51 -16.80 8.47
CA THR A 292 -17.96 -15.66 9.20
C THR A 292 -18.31 -14.31 8.58
N ALA A 293 -18.25 -13.26 9.40
CA ALA A 293 -18.35 -11.88 8.99
C ALA A 293 -17.22 -11.06 9.63
N ILE A 294 -16.86 -9.97 8.98
CA ILE A 294 -15.84 -9.06 9.48
C ILE A 294 -16.52 -7.84 10.10
N HIS A 295 -16.06 -7.45 11.27
CA HIS A 295 -16.50 -6.28 12.02
C HIS A 295 -15.32 -5.35 12.23
N VAL A 296 -15.36 -4.19 11.57
CA VAL A 296 -14.30 -3.19 11.65
C VAL A 296 -14.59 -2.25 12.84
N MET A 297 -13.65 -2.21 13.78
CA MET A 297 -13.61 -1.23 14.87
C MET A 297 -12.54 -0.19 14.52
N LYS A 298 -12.48 0.91 15.30
CA LYS A 298 -11.62 2.06 15.00
C LYS A 298 -10.15 1.67 14.72
N ASP A 299 -9.56 0.87 15.61
CA ASP A 299 -8.12 0.54 15.55
C ASP A 299 -7.85 -0.95 15.29
N GLN A 300 -8.89 -1.80 15.28
CA GLN A 300 -8.77 -3.25 15.09
C GLN A 300 -9.96 -3.81 14.32
N THR A 301 -9.79 -4.97 13.71
CA THR A 301 -10.85 -5.65 12.99
C THR A 301 -11.05 -7.06 13.51
N ALA A 302 -12.29 -7.43 13.75
CA ALA A 302 -12.67 -8.75 14.23
C ALA A 302 -13.26 -9.61 13.10
N LEU A 303 -12.86 -10.86 13.00
CA LEU A 303 -13.56 -11.90 12.25
C LEU A 303 -14.42 -12.69 13.22
N ILE A 304 -15.74 -12.67 13.04
CA ILE A 304 -16.72 -13.26 13.96
C ILE A 304 -17.49 -14.37 13.24
N SER A 305 -17.74 -15.48 13.92
CA SER A 305 -18.55 -16.59 13.39
C SER A 305 -20.04 -16.23 13.30
N LEU A 306 -20.67 -16.55 12.16
CA LEU A 306 -22.11 -16.40 11.92
C LEU A 306 -22.92 -17.65 12.33
N SER A 307 -22.24 -18.79 12.39
CA SER A 307 -22.77 -20.09 12.79
C SER A 307 -21.74 -20.85 13.62
N ASP A 308 -22.14 -21.98 14.19
CA ASP A 308 -21.18 -22.93 14.74
C ASP A 308 -20.29 -23.48 13.60
N ILE A 309 -18.99 -23.62 13.85
CA ILE A 309 -17.99 -24.12 12.89
C ILE A 309 -17.28 -25.31 13.56
N LYS A 310 -17.29 -26.47 12.92
CA LYS A 310 -16.69 -27.68 13.48
C LYS A 310 -15.18 -27.69 13.27
N ALA A 311 -14.48 -28.51 14.04
CA ALA A 311 -13.08 -28.80 13.76
C ALA A 311 -12.92 -29.31 12.32
N ASN A 312 -11.91 -28.79 11.64
CA ASN A 312 -11.55 -28.99 10.22
C ASN A 312 -12.49 -28.36 9.19
N ASP A 313 -13.57 -27.70 9.60
CA ASP A 313 -14.38 -26.93 8.65
C ASP A 313 -13.58 -25.72 8.14
N GLU A 314 -13.73 -25.41 6.84
CA GLU A 314 -13.18 -24.21 6.23
C GLU A 314 -13.89 -22.97 6.76
N ILE A 315 -13.12 -22.01 7.25
CA ILE A 315 -13.58 -20.67 7.61
C ILE A 315 -13.65 -19.86 6.32
N THR A 316 -14.79 -19.21 6.08
CA THR A 316 -15.08 -18.50 4.83
C THR A 316 -15.80 -17.18 5.06
N LEU A 317 -15.57 -16.21 4.17
CA LEU A 317 -16.22 -14.89 4.16
C LEU A 317 -16.84 -14.56 2.80
N ASP A 318 -17.80 -13.64 2.76
CA ASP A 318 -18.31 -13.13 1.48
C ASP A 318 -17.38 -12.04 0.95
N TYR A 319 -16.84 -12.21 -0.25
CA TYR A 319 -15.95 -11.23 -0.89
C TYR A 319 -16.75 -10.11 -1.56
N VAL A 320 -18.05 -10.35 -1.82
CA VAL A 320 -18.91 -9.50 -2.62
C VAL A 320 -20.09 -9.03 -1.77
N GLN A 321 -20.55 -7.80 -1.99
CA GLN A 321 -21.74 -7.30 -1.30
C GLN A 321 -22.95 -8.22 -1.49
N ILE A 322 -23.71 -8.39 -0.40
CA ILE A 322 -24.98 -9.14 -0.37
C ILE A 322 -26.05 -8.49 -1.28
N VAL A 323 -25.89 -7.22 -1.65
CA VAL A 323 -26.89 -6.42 -2.39
C VAL A 323 -26.84 -6.63 -3.92
N LYS A 324 -25.80 -7.27 -4.46
CA LYS A 324 -25.68 -7.54 -5.91
C LYS A 324 -26.45 -8.82 -6.28
N ASP A 325 -27.14 -8.81 -7.43
CA ASP A 325 -27.82 -10.02 -7.93
C ASP A 325 -26.82 -11.15 -8.24
N MET A 326 -27.30 -12.39 -8.36
CA MET A 326 -26.43 -13.57 -8.53
C MET A 326 -25.57 -13.52 -9.80
N ALA A 327 -26.05 -12.88 -10.88
CA ALA A 327 -25.31 -12.77 -12.13
C ALA A 327 -24.15 -11.76 -12.00
N GLN A 328 -24.40 -10.63 -11.34
CA GLN A 328 -23.39 -9.63 -11.01
C GLN A 328 -22.35 -10.18 -10.04
N ARG A 329 -22.77 -10.97 -9.03
CA ARG A 329 -21.86 -11.66 -8.09
C ARG A 329 -20.91 -12.60 -8.83
N ALA A 330 -21.44 -13.46 -9.70
CA ALA A 330 -20.61 -14.38 -10.49
C ALA A 330 -19.62 -13.64 -11.42
N GLN A 331 -20.04 -12.51 -12.00
CA GLN A 331 -19.16 -11.69 -12.84
C GLN A 331 -18.02 -11.04 -12.04
N THR A 332 -18.31 -10.55 -10.83
CA THR A 332 -17.29 -10.00 -9.92
C THR A 332 -16.32 -11.10 -9.47
N LEU A 333 -16.81 -12.28 -9.09
CA LEU A 333 -15.98 -13.40 -8.64
C LEU A 333 -15.05 -13.96 -9.73
N LYS A 334 -15.45 -13.89 -11.00
CA LYS A 334 -14.57 -14.25 -12.14
C LYS A 334 -13.29 -13.40 -12.19
N HIS A 335 -13.33 -12.13 -11.75
CA HIS A 335 -12.13 -11.29 -11.67
C HIS A 335 -11.08 -11.86 -10.68
N TRP A 336 -11.53 -12.72 -9.76
CA TRP A 336 -10.75 -13.35 -8.71
C TRP A 336 -10.41 -14.81 -9.04
N GLY A 337 -10.75 -15.29 -10.24
CA GLY A 337 -10.57 -16.69 -10.63
C GLY A 337 -11.52 -17.66 -9.92
N ILE A 338 -12.58 -17.16 -9.29
CA ILE A 338 -13.59 -17.96 -8.59
C ILE A 338 -14.78 -18.15 -9.54
N THR A 339 -15.14 -19.41 -9.80
CA THR A 339 -16.29 -19.78 -10.66
C THR A 339 -17.58 -19.93 -9.89
#